data_AF-A0A6I2Z3P1-F1
#
_entry.id   AF-A0A6I2Z3P1-F1
#
_cell.length_a   1.000
_cell.length_b   1.000
_cell.length_c   1.000
_cell.angle_alpha   90.00
_cell.angle_beta   90.00
_cell.angle_gamma   90.00
#
_symmetry.space_group_name_H-M   'P 1'
#
loop_
_entity.id
_entity.type
_entity.pdbx_description
1 polymer ?
#
loop_
_entity_poly.entity_id
_entity_poly.type
_entity_poly.pdbx_seq_one_letter_code
_entity_poly.pdbx_strand_id
1 'polypeptide(L)'
;LNPEVGHEQMAGLNFVHGIAQALWQKKLYHIDLNGQHGPKFDQDLVFGHGDLKSAFFLVDLLERYKYDGPKHFDYKPARTESDKGVWESASANMRTYLALKERALAFRADPRVIAAMAESNIPGLNESTLSSGETWRDLANDNFDVESAGTRGYGYEAIDQLALEHLMGVR
;
A
#
# COMPACT_ATOMS: atom_id res chain seq x y z
N LEU A 1 -16.31 -3.96 -6.52
CA LEU A 1 -16.23 -3.82 -5.05
C LEU A 1 -16.13 -2.34 -4.72
N ASN A 2 -16.66 -1.97 -3.56
CA ASN A 2 -16.44 -0.70 -2.88
C ASN A 2 -15.84 -1.00 -1.50
N PRO A 3 -14.56 -1.38 -1.42
CA PRO A 3 -13.91 -1.67 -0.16
C PRO A 3 -13.61 -0.37 0.61
N GLU A 4 -13.62 -0.46 1.92
CA GLU A 4 -13.38 0.66 2.82
C GLU A 4 -12.22 0.36 3.76
N VAL A 5 -11.37 1.36 4.01
CA VAL A 5 -10.16 1.21 4.85
C VAL A 5 -10.51 0.59 6.21
N GLY A 6 -11.49 1.17 6.90
CA GLY A 6 -11.90 0.74 8.23
C GLY A 6 -12.41 -0.70 8.27
N HIS A 7 -13.26 -1.09 7.33
CA HIS A 7 -13.91 -2.41 7.30
C HIS A 7 -12.89 -3.57 7.30
N GLU A 8 -11.86 -3.53 6.46
CA GLU A 8 -10.85 -4.59 6.44
C GLU A 8 -9.92 -4.50 7.66
N GLN A 9 -9.60 -3.29 8.12
CA GLN A 9 -8.76 -3.08 9.31
C GLN A 9 -9.44 -3.54 10.61
N MET A 10 -10.77 -3.51 10.69
CA MET A 10 -11.55 -4.08 11.79
C MET A 10 -11.38 -5.60 11.89
N ALA A 11 -11.12 -6.28 10.76
CA ALA A 11 -10.77 -7.70 10.73
C ALA A 11 -9.26 -7.95 10.94
N GLY A 12 -8.47 -6.89 11.16
CA GLY A 12 -7.01 -6.98 11.24
C GLY A 12 -6.32 -7.30 9.91
N LEU A 13 -7.03 -7.15 8.78
CA LEU A 13 -6.50 -7.41 7.46
C LEU A 13 -5.66 -6.24 6.95
N ASN A 14 -4.73 -6.53 6.04
CA ASN A 14 -3.97 -5.50 5.34
C ASN A 14 -4.79 -4.96 4.16
N PHE A 15 -5.31 -3.73 4.32
CA PHE A 15 -6.12 -3.09 3.30
C PHE A 15 -5.40 -2.94 1.95
N VAL A 16 -4.10 -2.59 1.95
CA VAL A 16 -3.30 -2.44 0.72
C VAL A 16 -3.27 -3.75 -0.08
N HIS A 17 -3.15 -4.90 0.58
CA HIS A 17 -3.16 -6.20 -0.08
C HIS A 17 -4.54 -6.52 -0.67
N GLY A 18 -5.62 -6.25 0.07
CA GLY A 18 -6.99 -6.42 -0.43
C GLY A 18 -7.26 -5.56 -1.67
N ILE A 19 -6.78 -4.30 -1.66
CA ILE A 19 -6.88 -3.39 -2.80
C ILE A 19 -6.03 -3.88 -3.99
N ALA A 20 -4.81 -4.36 -3.75
CA ALA A 20 -3.98 -4.93 -4.81
C ALA A 20 -4.66 -6.12 -5.49
N GLN A 21 -5.31 -7.00 -4.73
CA GLN A 21 -6.10 -8.10 -5.27
C GLN A 21 -7.33 -7.60 -6.05
N ALA A 22 -8.06 -6.62 -5.52
CA ALA A 22 -9.21 -6.03 -6.22
C ALA A 22 -8.81 -5.38 -7.57
N LEU A 23 -7.64 -4.72 -7.62
CA LEU A 23 -7.04 -4.19 -8.85
C LEU A 23 -6.66 -5.32 -9.82
N TRP A 24 -5.97 -6.36 -9.33
CA TRP A 24 -5.59 -7.52 -10.14
C TRP A 24 -6.80 -8.18 -10.81
N GLN A 25 -7.91 -8.33 -10.08
CA GLN A 25 -9.16 -8.88 -10.60
C GLN A 25 -9.96 -7.92 -11.48
N LYS A 26 -9.52 -6.66 -11.62
CA LYS A 26 -10.27 -5.56 -12.27
C LYS A 26 -11.66 -5.38 -11.63
N LYS A 27 -11.72 -5.43 -10.30
CA LYS A 27 -12.96 -5.34 -9.51
C LYS A 27 -12.96 -4.19 -8.50
N LEU A 28 -11.95 -3.33 -8.46
CA LEU A 28 -12.00 -2.08 -7.71
C LEU A 28 -12.82 -1.05 -8.50
N TYR A 29 -14.13 -0.97 -8.24
CA TYR A 29 -15.04 -0.08 -8.97
C TYR A 29 -15.24 1.25 -8.26
N HIS A 30 -15.14 1.24 -6.94
CA HIS A 30 -15.15 2.40 -6.05
C HIS A 30 -14.23 2.10 -4.87
N ILE A 31 -13.93 3.09 -4.03
CA ILE A 31 -13.16 2.91 -2.79
C ILE A 31 -13.59 3.96 -1.77
N ASP A 32 -13.71 3.56 -0.50
CA ASP A 32 -13.99 4.45 0.62
C ASP A 32 -12.76 4.61 1.51
N LEU A 33 -12.37 5.87 1.72
CA LEU A 33 -11.15 6.25 2.42
C LEU A 33 -11.47 6.86 3.78
N ASN A 34 -11.04 6.19 4.84
CA ASN A 34 -11.12 6.67 6.22
C ASN A 34 -9.96 6.11 7.07
N GLY A 35 -10.08 6.15 8.39
CA GLY A 35 -9.08 5.64 9.32
C GLY A 35 -9.68 4.80 10.44
N GLN A 36 -8.94 3.77 10.85
CA GLN A 36 -9.32 2.83 11.91
C GLN A 36 -8.09 2.44 12.73
N HIS A 37 -8.28 2.14 14.01
CA HIS A 37 -7.25 1.54 14.87
C HIS A 37 -7.58 0.07 15.19
N GLY A 38 -7.45 -0.79 14.18
CA GLY A 38 -7.55 -2.24 14.30
C GLY A 38 -8.94 -2.77 14.72
N PRO A 39 -8.99 -3.98 15.29
CA PRO A 39 -10.26 -4.65 15.64
C PRO A 39 -10.99 -3.99 16.80
N LYS A 40 -11.95 -3.12 16.48
CA LYS A 40 -12.90 -2.49 17.40
C LYS A 40 -14.12 -2.01 16.63
N PHE A 41 -15.00 -1.23 17.27
CA PHE A 41 -16.08 -0.57 16.57
C PHE A 41 -15.55 0.27 15.39
N ASP A 42 -16.40 0.44 14.38
CA ASP A 42 -16.08 1.25 13.21
C ASP A 42 -15.94 2.73 13.60
N GLN A 43 -14.74 3.29 13.43
CA GLN A 43 -14.39 4.60 13.96
C GLN A 43 -14.62 5.75 12.96
N ASP A 44 -14.61 5.46 11.66
CA ASP A 44 -14.75 6.45 10.59
C ASP A 44 -13.82 7.67 10.72
N LEU A 45 -12.55 7.47 11.12
CA LEU A 45 -11.64 8.58 11.28
C LEU A 45 -11.29 9.22 9.93
N VAL A 46 -10.78 10.45 9.96
CA VAL A 46 -10.14 11.07 8.78
C VAL A 46 -9.12 10.10 8.18
N PHE A 47 -9.08 10.01 6.85
CA PHE A 47 -8.13 9.18 6.12
C PHE A 47 -6.69 9.45 6.58
N GLY A 48 -5.97 8.37 6.93
CA GLY A 48 -4.60 8.43 7.45
C GLY A 48 -4.47 8.71 8.95
N HIS A 49 -5.54 8.99 9.68
CA HIS A 49 -5.49 9.19 11.14
C HIS A 49 -5.60 7.88 11.94
N GLY A 50 -5.73 6.74 11.25
CA GLY A 50 -5.65 5.39 11.83
C GLY A 50 -4.25 4.78 11.64
N ASP A 51 -4.16 3.73 10.83
CA ASP A 51 -2.89 3.18 10.36
C ASP A 51 -2.28 4.05 9.23
N LEU A 52 -1.43 5.00 9.64
CA LEU A 52 -0.78 5.95 8.73
C LEU A 52 0.17 5.27 7.72
N LYS A 53 0.88 4.20 8.14
CA LYS A 53 1.83 3.49 7.26
C LYS A 53 1.07 2.73 6.17
N SER A 54 -0.04 2.10 6.52
CA SER A 54 -0.94 1.47 5.54
C SER A 54 -1.55 2.51 4.58
N ALA A 55 -1.98 3.67 5.08
CA ALA A 55 -2.48 4.75 4.24
C ALA A 55 -1.43 5.26 3.23
N PHE A 56 -0.17 5.39 3.64
CA PHE A 56 0.94 5.73 2.75
C PHE A 56 1.09 4.74 1.59
N PHE A 57 1.15 3.44 1.90
CA PHE A 57 1.28 2.40 0.87
C PHE A 57 0.02 2.23 0.02
N LEU A 58 -1.17 2.52 0.56
CA LEU A 58 -2.39 2.57 -0.23
C LEU A 58 -2.31 3.67 -1.29
N VAL A 59 -1.89 4.89 -0.90
CA VAL A 59 -1.76 6.00 -1.86
C VAL A 59 -0.69 5.66 -2.91
N ASP A 60 0.46 5.12 -2.51
CA ASP A 60 1.47 4.61 -3.45
C ASP A 60 0.87 3.62 -4.47
N LEU A 61 0.09 2.64 -3.99
CA LEU A 61 -0.54 1.65 -4.86
C LEU A 61 -1.53 2.28 -5.84
N LEU A 62 -2.47 3.10 -5.36
CA LEU A 62 -3.52 3.70 -6.18
C LEU A 62 -2.93 4.63 -7.27
N GLU A 63 -1.91 5.42 -6.92
CA GLU A 63 -1.25 6.33 -7.85
C GLU A 63 -0.41 5.58 -8.90
N ARG A 64 0.34 4.54 -8.50
CA ARG A 64 1.11 3.72 -9.45
C ARG A 64 0.23 2.94 -10.42
N TYR A 65 -0.88 2.40 -9.95
CA TYR A 65 -1.85 1.70 -10.81
C TYR A 65 -2.82 2.64 -11.53
N LYS A 66 -2.66 3.96 -11.33
CA LYS A 66 -3.48 5.01 -11.96
C LYS A 66 -4.98 4.73 -11.80
N TYR A 67 -5.39 4.35 -10.59
CA TYR A 67 -6.81 4.15 -10.29
C TYR A 67 -7.58 5.45 -10.56
N ASP A 68 -8.45 5.41 -11.56
CA ASP A 68 -9.15 6.55 -12.16
C ASP A 68 -10.48 6.87 -11.47
N GLY A 69 -10.99 5.95 -10.64
CA GLY A 69 -12.20 6.18 -9.87
C GLY A 69 -12.03 7.23 -8.77
N PRO A 70 -13.15 7.68 -8.17
CA PRO A 70 -13.15 8.70 -7.12
C PRO A 70 -12.28 8.31 -5.93
N LYS A 71 -11.70 9.32 -5.28
CA LYS A 71 -11.09 9.18 -3.94
C LYS A 71 -12.14 9.64 -2.94
N HIS A 72 -13.12 8.77 -2.68
CA HIS A 72 -14.27 9.08 -1.84
C HIS A 72 -13.88 8.93 -0.36
N PHE A 73 -14.29 9.89 0.47
CA PHE A 73 -14.03 9.90 1.90
C PHE A 73 -15.33 9.60 2.65
N ASP A 74 -15.53 8.34 3.04
CA ASP A 74 -16.63 7.94 3.91
C ASP A 74 -16.15 7.94 5.36
N TYR A 75 -16.29 9.08 6.02
CA TYR A 75 -15.75 9.31 7.35
C TYR A 75 -16.70 10.17 8.19
N LYS A 76 -16.47 10.24 9.51
CA LYS A 76 -17.24 11.06 10.44
C LYS A 76 -16.32 12.09 11.10
N PRO A 77 -16.66 13.40 11.07
CA PRO A 77 -16.08 14.35 12.00
C PRO A 77 -16.28 13.85 13.44
N ALA A 78 -15.26 13.99 14.29
CA ALA A 78 -15.34 13.49 15.65
C ALA A 78 -16.51 14.16 16.41
N ARG A 79 -17.18 13.39 17.27
CA ARG A 79 -18.36 13.87 18.02
C ARG A 79 -18.09 15.11 18.88
N THR A 80 -16.82 15.37 19.21
CA THR A 80 -16.37 16.54 19.99
C THR A 80 -16.30 17.83 19.19
N GLU A 81 -16.36 17.75 17.85
CA GLU A 81 -16.15 18.89 16.97
C GLU A 81 -17.38 19.81 16.88
N SER A 82 -17.11 21.07 16.58
CA SER A 82 -18.12 22.05 16.15
C SER A 82 -18.25 22.06 14.62
N ASP A 83 -19.18 22.83 14.07
CA ASP A 83 -19.31 23.03 12.60
C ASP A 83 -17.99 23.46 11.94
N LYS A 84 -17.16 24.25 12.62
CA LYS A 84 -15.82 24.59 12.13
C LYS A 84 -14.94 23.35 12.00
N GLY A 85 -14.94 22.46 13.00
CA GLY A 85 -14.19 21.21 12.99
C GLY A 85 -14.67 20.21 11.92
N VAL A 86 -15.95 20.25 11.54
CA VAL A 86 -16.48 19.49 10.40
C VAL A 86 -15.76 19.89 9.11
N TRP A 87 -15.64 21.19 8.82
CA TRP A 87 -14.95 21.65 7.61
C TRP A 87 -13.42 21.46 7.66
N GLU A 88 -12.83 21.56 8.86
CA GLU A 88 -11.41 21.26 9.07
C GLU A 88 -11.12 19.78 8.81
N SER A 89 -11.94 18.85 9.33
CA SER A 89 -11.78 17.42 9.10
C SER A 89 -12.06 17.00 7.64
N ALA A 90 -12.99 17.67 6.95
CA ALA A 90 -13.21 17.46 5.52
C ALA A 90 -11.97 17.87 4.71
N SER A 91 -11.37 19.01 5.04
CA SER A 91 -10.13 19.48 4.44
C SER A 91 -8.94 18.58 4.78
N ALA A 92 -8.90 18.03 6.00
CA ALA A 92 -7.83 17.15 6.45
C ALA A 92 -7.73 15.87 5.61
N ASN A 93 -8.85 15.25 5.23
CA ASN A 93 -8.88 14.09 4.34
C ASN A 93 -8.09 14.33 3.04
N MET A 94 -8.44 15.41 2.32
CA MET A 94 -7.77 15.78 1.07
C MET A 94 -6.31 16.15 1.28
N ARG A 95 -6.00 16.91 2.33
CA ARG A 95 -4.62 17.32 2.66
C ARG A 95 -3.74 16.11 2.96
N THR A 96 -4.24 15.16 3.75
CA THR A 96 -3.52 13.93 4.09
C THR A 96 -3.28 13.09 2.84
N TYR A 97 -4.30 12.88 1.99
CA TYR A 97 -4.11 12.15 0.73
C TYR A 97 -3.03 12.81 -0.16
N LEU A 98 -3.10 14.13 -0.36
CA LEU A 98 -2.16 14.86 -1.20
C LEU A 98 -0.72 14.83 -0.64
N ALA A 99 -0.57 14.95 0.68
CA ALA A 99 0.74 14.84 1.33
C ALA A 99 1.33 13.43 1.18
N LEU A 100 0.52 12.39 1.41
CA LEU A 100 0.94 11.01 1.21
C LEU A 100 1.30 10.72 -0.26
N LYS A 101 0.55 11.29 -1.20
CA LYS A 101 0.85 11.20 -2.64
C LYS A 101 2.21 11.81 -2.97
N GLU A 102 2.50 13.01 -2.46
CA GLU A 102 3.81 13.65 -2.64
C GLU A 102 4.95 12.77 -2.11
N ARG A 103 4.80 12.22 -0.89
CA ARG A 103 5.80 11.33 -0.30
C ARG A 103 5.95 10.02 -1.07
N ALA A 104 4.86 9.42 -1.52
CA ALA A 104 4.90 8.18 -2.31
C ALA A 104 5.61 8.38 -3.65
N LEU A 105 5.37 9.51 -4.32
CA LEU A 105 6.07 9.85 -5.56
C LEU A 105 7.58 10.07 -5.32
N ALA A 106 7.94 10.77 -4.25
CA ALA A 106 9.35 10.96 -3.86
C ALA A 106 10.04 9.62 -3.53
N PHE A 107 9.38 8.76 -2.75
CA PHE A 107 9.85 7.42 -2.42
C PHE A 107 10.17 6.60 -3.68
N ARG A 108 9.28 6.60 -4.68
CA ARG A 108 9.49 5.86 -5.93
C ARG A 108 10.54 6.47 -6.85
N ALA A 109 10.82 7.76 -6.72
CA ALA A 109 11.84 8.47 -7.51
C ALA A 109 13.23 8.42 -6.89
N ASP A 110 13.36 8.05 -5.62
CA ASP A 110 14.64 8.03 -4.90
C ASP A 110 15.57 6.92 -5.43
N PRO A 111 16.78 7.26 -5.92
CA PRO A 111 17.76 6.27 -6.38
C PRO A 111 18.13 5.22 -5.32
N ARG A 112 18.09 5.59 -4.03
CA ARG A 112 18.36 4.65 -2.92
C ARG A 112 17.27 3.60 -2.82
N VAL A 113 16.01 4.01 -2.99
CA VAL A 113 14.86 3.10 -2.99
C VAL A 113 14.92 2.19 -4.21
N ILE A 114 15.21 2.74 -5.39
CA ILE A 114 15.36 1.96 -6.62
C ILE A 114 16.46 0.89 -6.46
N ALA A 115 17.62 1.27 -5.92
CA ALA A 115 18.72 0.35 -5.65
C ALA A 115 18.32 -0.74 -4.64
N ALA A 116 17.70 -0.35 -3.52
CA ALA A 116 17.27 -1.29 -2.51
C ALA A 116 16.21 -2.28 -3.05
N MET A 117 15.24 -1.81 -3.86
CA MET A 117 14.25 -2.67 -4.52
C MET A 117 14.90 -3.68 -5.49
N ALA A 118 15.96 -3.28 -6.20
CA ALA A 118 16.70 -4.17 -7.07
C ALA A 118 17.48 -5.24 -6.28
N GLU A 119 18.11 -4.87 -5.15
CA GLU A 119 18.80 -5.80 -4.26
C GLU A 119 17.84 -6.84 -3.65
N SER A 120 16.65 -6.40 -3.25
CA SER A 120 15.55 -7.28 -2.81
C SER A 120 14.90 -8.11 -3.91
N ASN A 121 15.29 -7.92 -5.18
CA ASN A 121 14.71 -8.58 -6.35
C ASN A 121 13.18 -8.43 -6.45
N ILE A 122 12.63 -7.29 -6.01
CA ILE A 122 11.19 -7.02 -6.13
C ILE A 122 10.74 -7.02 -7.61
N PRO A 123 11.47 -6.39 -8.56
CA PRO A 123 11.08 -6.43 -9.97
C PRO A 123 11.06 -7.84 -10.55
N GLY A 124 11.87 -8.76 -10.03
CA GLY A 124 11.96 -10.14 -10.50
C GLY A 124 10.67 -10.93 -10.31
N LEU A 125 9.76 -10.51 -9.43
CA LEU A 125 8.43 -11.13 -9.28
C LEU A 125 7.52 -10.92 -10.50
N ASN A 126 7.84 -9.96 -11.38
CA ASN A 126 7.13 -9.75 -12.64
C ASN A 126 7.59 -10.70 -13.74
N GLU A 127 8.73 -11.39 -13.56
CA GLU A 127 9.20 -12.39 -14.51
C GLU A 127 8.39 -13.67 -14.36
N SER A 128 8.00 -14.25 -15.49
CA SER A 128 7.35 -15.56 -15.50
C SER A 128 8.29 -16.59 -14.91
N THR A 129 7.80 -17.40 -13.96
CA THR A 129 8.56 -18.52 -13.41
C THR A 129 8.94 -19.53 -14.50
N LEU A 130 8.07 -19.71 -15.50
CA LEU A 130 8.35 -20.53 -16.67
C LEU A 130 8.89 -19.69 -17.82
N SER A 131 9.91 -20.20 -18.48
CA SER A 131 10.39 -19.68 -19.75
C SER A 131 9.35 -19.86 -20.86
N SER A 132 9.45 -19.06 -21.92
CA SER A 132 8.54 -19.16 -23.06
C SER A 132 8.65 -20.54 -23.73
N GLY A 133 7.54 -21.28 -23.75
CA GLY A 133 7.46 -22.62 -24.34
C GLY A 133 7.90 -23.75 -23.41
N GLU A 134 8.35 -23.43 -22.21
CA GLU A 134 8.67 -24.41 -21.17
C GLU A 134 7.41 -25.11 -20.66
N THR A 135 7.52 -26.40 -20.38
CA THR A 135 6.45 -27.21 -19.83
C THR A 135 6.85 -27.76 -18.47
N TRP A 136 5.87 -28.27 -17.71
CA TRP A 136 6.13 -28.90 -16.42
C TRP A 136 7.10 -30.10 -16.49
N ARG A 137 7.27 -30.71 -17.67
CA ARG A 137 8.20 -31.84 -17.86
C ARG A 137 9.65 -31.38 -17.90
N ASP A 138 9.90 -30.16 -18.35
CA ASP A 138 11.24 -29.61 -18.50
C ASP A 138 11.86 -29.31 -17.13
N LEU A 139 11.02 -28.85 -16.18
CA LEU A 139 11.37 -28.61 -14.78
C LEU A 139 11.97 -29.82 -14.05
N ALA A 140 11.65 -31.05 -14.49
CA ALA A 140 12.12 -32.27 -13.83
C ALA A 140 13.64 -32.47 -13.92
N ASN A 141 14.31 -31.71 -14.80
CA ASN A 141 15.76 -31.81 -15.02
C ASN A 141 16.54 -30.70 -14.30
N ASP A 142 15.88 -29.80 -13.58
CA ASP A 142 16.55 -28.71 -12.88
C ASP A 142 17.34 -29.22 -11.68
N ASN A 143 18.57 -28.73 -11.55
CA ASN A 143 19.40 -28.94 -10.38
C ASN A 143 19.56 -27.60 -9.65
N PHE A 144 18.89 -27.46 -8.50
CA PHE A 144 18.90 -26.22 -7.71
C PHE A 144 19.46 -26.47 -6.31
N ASP A 145 20.48 -25.70 -5.93
CA ASP A 145 21.08 -25.75 -4.59
C ASP A 145 20.27 -24.89 -3.61
N VAL A 146 19.37 -25.55 -2.88
CA VAL A 146 18.51 -24.91 -1.87
C VAL A 146 19.30 -24.39 -0.67
N GLU A 147 20.41 -25.02 -0.31
CA GLU A 147 21.21 -24.65 0.86
C GLU A 147 21.96 -23.35 0.58
N SER A 148 22.64 -23.26 -0.57
CA SER A 148 23.27 -22.01 -0.98
C SER A 148 22.23 -20.90 -1.15
N ALA A 149 21.06 -21.18 -1.75
CA ALA A 149 20.02 -20.18 -1.95
C ALA A 149 19.43 -19.65 -0.64
N GLY A 150 19.27 -20.51 0.37
CA GLY A 150 18.74 -20.15 1.69
C GLY A 150 19.61 -19.17 2.47
N THR A 151 20.90 -19.05 2.14
CA THR A 151 21.81 -18.08 2.77
C THR A 151 21.56 -16.63 2.32
N ARG A 152 20.76 -16.43 1.25
CA ARG A 152 20.52 -15.10 0.67
C ARG A 152 19.64 -14.24 1.59
N GLY A 153 20.15 -13.07 1.94
CA GLY A 153 19.34 -11.99 2.54
C GLY A 153 18.56 -11.22 1.48
N TYR A 154 17.33 -10.80 1.81
CA TYR A 154 16.47 -10.02 0.91
C TYR A 154 16.49 -8.52 1.16
N GLY A 155 17.08 -8.03 2.26
CA GLY A 155 17.26 -6.59 2.49
C GLY A 155 15.98 -5.77 2.75
N TYR A 156 14.84 -6.42 3.07
CA TYR A 156 13.56 -5.71 3.21
C TYR A 156 13.54 -4.63 4.30
N GLU A 157 14.26 -4.82 5.40
CA GLU A 157 14.39 -3.81 6.46
C GLU A 157 14.96 -2.48 5.94
N ALA A 158 15.89 -2.53 4.98
CA ALA A 158 16.47 -1.33 4.38
C ALA A 158 15.43 -0.56 3.54
N ILE A 159 14.63 -1.26 2.75
CA ILE A 159 13.54 -0.63 1.96
C ILE A 159 12.47 -0.06 2.89
N ASP A 160 12.08 -0.81 3.92
CA ASP A 160 11.05 -0.38 4.85
C ASP A 160 11.47 0.89 5.60
N GLN A 161 12.74 0.95 6.03
CA GLN A 161 13.29 2.15 6.65
C GLN A 161 13.30 3.35 5.69
N LEU A 162 13.68 3.16 4.42
CA LEU A 162 13.61 4.23 3.42
C LEU A 162 12.16 4.70 3.21
N ALA A 163 11.18 3.79 3.18
CA ALA A 163 9.78 4.16 3.08
C ALA A 163 9.33 5.00 4.29
N LEU A 164 9.76 4.66 5.51
CA LEU A 164 9.48 5.46 6.70
C LEU A 164 10.18 6.83 6.68
N GLU A 165 11.41 6.93 6.19
CA GLU A 165 12.12 8.21 6.04
C GLU A 165 11.35 9.17 5.13
N HIS A 166 10.89 8.66 3.97
CA HIS A 166 10.05 9.42 3.04
C HIS A 166 8.71 9.80 3.67
N LEU A 167 8.04 8.87 4.35
CA LEU A 167 6.77 9.15 5.04
C LEU A 167 6.91 10.25 6.11
N MET A 168 7.98 10.22 6.90
CA MET A 168 8.27 11.23 7.93
C MET A 168 8.79 12.55 7.35
N GLY A 169 9.13 12.60 6.06
CA GLY A 169 9.67 13.79 5.39
C GLY A 169 11.07 14.16 5.89
N VAL A 170 11.83 13.19 6.39
CA VAL A 170 13.20 13.42 6.88
C VAL A 170 14.26 13.26 5.78
N ARG A 171 13.87 12.67 4.63
CA ARG A 171 14.68 12.57 3.40
C ARG A 171 13.81 12.49 2.16
#